data_AF-A0A399NRB9-F1
#
_entry.id   AF-A0A399NRB9-F1
#
_cell.length_a   1.000
_cell.length_b   1.000
_cell.length_c   1.000
_cell.angle_alpha   90.00
_cell.angle_beta   90.00
_cell.angle_gamma   90.00
#
_symmetry.space_group_name_H-M   'P 1'
#
loop_
_entity.id
_entity.type
_entity.pdbx_description
1 polymer ?
#
loop_
_entity_poly.entity_id
_entity_poly.type
_entity_poly.pdbx_seq_one_letter_code
_entity_poly.pdbx_strand_id
1 'polypeptide(L)'
;AIRAHASQVDPLSDAPEDAAVLQPGFLRHADRDREVLIVADAPATPSAAERFDAAYARAEDPWRVTTRWYERRKRLATLASLPDERYGRALEIGCSIGVTTAGLAERVD
;
A
#
# COMPACT_ATOMS: atom_id res chain seq x y z
N ALA A 1 17.29 -12.44 2.84
CA ALA A 1 15.98 -11.93 3.28
C ALA A 1 15.15 -11.44 2.10
N ILE A 2 15.54 -10.37 1.37
CA ILE A 2 14.73 -9.78 0.29
C ILE A 2 14.31 -10.79 -0.81
N ARG A 3 15.20 -11.74 -1.16
CA ARG A 3 14.92 -12.80 -2.16
C ARG A 3 13.80 -13.76 -1.78
N ALA A 4 13.38 -13.81 -0.51
CA ALA A 4 12.22 -14.59 -0.12
C ALA A 4 10.91 -14.05 -0.72
N HIS A 5 10.91 -12.80 -1.20
CA HIS A 5 9.78 -12.15 -1.85
C HIS A 5 9.92 -12.20 -3.37
N ALA A 6 10.03 -13.41 -3.95
CA ALA A 6 10.30 -13.64 -5.37
C ALA A 6 9.40 -12.81 -6.31
N SER A 7 8.09 -12.73 -6.03
CA SER A 7 7.14 -11.94 -6.83
C SER A 7 7.37 -10.43 -6.83
N GLN A 8 8.25 -9.93 -5.94
CA GLN A 8 8.62 -8.51 -5.87
C GLN A 8 9.98 -8.25 -6.52
N VAL A 9 10.86 -9.26 -6.57
CA VAL A 9 12.26 -9.10 -6.98
C VAL A 9 12.54 -9.69 -8.37
N ASP A 10 11.73 -10.66 -8.80
CA ASP A 10 11.85 -11.34 -10.09
C ASP A 10 10.58 -11.09 -10.93
N PRO A 11 10.71 -11.07 -12.27
CA PRO A 11 9.54 -11.10 -13.16
C PRO A 11 8.72 -12.38 -12.96
N LEU A 12 7.40 -12.27 -13.08
CA LEU A 12 6.50 -13.44 -13.01
C LEU A 12 6.47 -14.22 -14.34
N SER A 13 6.80 -13.57 -15.45
CA SER A 13 6.95 -14.14 -16.79
C SER A 13 7.82 -13.24 -17.69
N ASP A 14 7.98 -13.62 -18.96
CA ASP A 14 8.66 -12.79 -19.97
C ASP A 14 7.80 -11.62 -20.49
N ALA A 15 6.53 -11.54 -20.07
CA ALA A 15 5.62 -10.49 -20.48
C ALA A 15 6.02 -9.14 -19.82
N PRO A 16 6.05 -8.01 -20.56
CA PRO A 16 6.44 -6.71 -20.01
C PRO A 16 5.64 -6.26 -18.79
N GLU A 17 4.36 -6.63 -18.70
CA GLU A 17 3.46 -6.35 -17.59
C GLU A 17 3.82 -7.10 -16.29
N ASP A 18 4.56 -8.19 -16.40
CA ASP A 18 4.96 -9.06 -15.30
C ASP A 18 6.36 -8.72 -14.78
N ALA A 19 6.91 -7.56 -15.15
CA ALA A 19 8.20 -7.09 -14.67
C ALA A 19 8.23 -6.99 -13.13
N ALA A 20 9.42 -7.20 -12.56
CA ALA A 20 9.64 -7.10 -11.12
C ALA A 20 9.16 -5.75 -10.56
N VAL A 21 8.42 -5.80 -9.46
CA VAL A 21 7.88 -4.62 -8.77
C VAL A 21 9.01 -3.72 -8.26
N LEU A 22 10.07 -4.32 -7.70
CA LEU A 22 11.22 -3.61 -7.16
C LEU A 22 12.25 -3.34 -8.25
N GLN A 23 12.53 -2.07 -8.46
CA GLN A 23 13.54 -1.63 -9.42
C GLN A 23 14.95 -2.08 -8.98
N PRO A 24 15.87 -2.39 -9.92
CA PRO A 24 17.23 -2.82 -9.58
C PRO A 24 17.96 -1.86 -8.63
N GLY A 25 17.68 -0.55 -8.73
CA GLY A 25 18.28 0.44 -7.84
C GLY A 25 17.88 0.31 -6.38
N PHE A 26 16.68 -0.19 -6.11
CA PHE A 26 16.20 -0.49 -4.77
C PHE A 26 16.88 -1.75 -4.22
N LEU A 27 17.00 -2.78 -5.05
CA LEU A 27 17.61 -4.07 -4.68
C LEU A 27 19.11 -3.94 -4.35
N ARG A 28 19.83 -3.00 -4.99
CA ARG A 28 21.23 -2.71 -4.66
C ARG A 28 21.49 -2.42 -3.19
N HIS A 29 20.50 -1.95 -2.44
CA HIS A 29 20.67 -1.74 -1.01
C HIS A 29 20.65 -3.07 -0.23
N ALA A 30 19.74 -3.96 -0.61
CA ALA A 30 19.57 -5.28 0.02
C ALA A 30 20.68 -6.28 -0.33
N ASP A 31 21.39 -6.08 -1.45
CA ASP A 31 22.54 -6.92 -1.86
C ASP A 31 23.87 -6.54 -1.15
N ARG A 32 23.89 -5.46 -0.36
CA ARG A 32 25.11 -5.07 0.37
C ARG A 32 25.34 -5.99 1.57
N ASP A 33 26.61 -6.22 1.86
CA ASP A 33 27.10 -6.92 3.07
C ASP A 33 26.82 -6.14 4.36
N ARG A 34 26.54 -4.84 4.23
CA ARG A 34 26.25 -3.93 5.34
C ARG A 34 25.12 -2.96 4.99
N GLU A 35 24.29 -2.69 5.99
CA GLU A 35 23.28 -1.65 5.94
C GLU A 35 23.86 -0.35 6.54
N VAL A 36 23.86 0.73 5.75
CA VAL A 36 24.28 2.05 6.24
C VAL A 36 23.04 2.84 6.60
N LEU A 37 22.76 2.96 7.90
CA LEU A 37 21.76 3.89 8.41
C LEU A 37 22.45 5.23 8.72
N ILE A 38 22.01 6.30 8.06
CA ILE A 38 22.43 7.65 8.41
C ILE A 38 21.58 8.10 9.60
N VAL A 39 22.13 7.97 10.80
CA VAL A 39 21.55 8.55 12.01
C VAL A 39 22.06 9.98 12.10
N ALA A 40 21.31 10.93 11.53
CA ALA A 40 21.63 12.35 11.65
C ALA A 40 21.11 12.89 12.99
N ASP A 41 21.88 13.78 13.62
CA ASP A 41 21.42 14.68 14.71
C ASP A 41 20.49 15.82 14.19
N ALA A 42 20.07 15.72 12.92
CA ALA A 42 19.14 16.63 12.30
C ALA A 42 17.74 16.44 12.91
N PRO A 43 16.86 17.47 12.89
CA PRO A 43 15.49 17.32 13.34
C PRO A 43 14.87 16.09 12.65
N ALA A 44 14.23 15.24 13.45
CA ALA A 44 13.66 14.00 12.98
C ALA A 44 12.81 14.27 11.74
N THR A 45 13.02 13.47 10.69
CA THR A 45 12.07 13.48 9.57
C THR A 45 10.71 13.10 10.15
N PRO A 46 9.62 13.81 9.79
CA PRO A 46 8.33 13.48 10.36
C PRO A 46 8.03 12.01 10.10
N SER A 47 7.63 11.33 11.15
CA SER A 47 7.20 9.94 11.12
C SER A 47 6.10 9.75 10.07
N ALA A 48 5.83 8.49 9.71
CA ALA A 48 4.67 8.21 8.87
C ALA A 48 3.38 8.82 9.46
N ALA A 49 3.17 8.64 10.77
CA ALA A 49 2.02 9.19 11.49
C ALA A 49 1.93 10.72 11.34
N GLU A 50 3.00 11.45 11.64
CA GLU A 50 3.01 12.92 11.51
C GLU A 50 2.76 13.41 10.08
N ARG A 51 3.22 12.65 9.07
CA ARG A 51 2.92 12.97 7.66
C ARG A 51 1.46 12.73 7.31
N PHE A 52 0.86 11.66 7.81
CA PHE A 52 -0.57 11.38 7.62
C PHE A 52 -1.43 12.44 8.32
N ASP A 53 -1.12 12.77 9.57
CA ASP A 53 -1.82 13.80 10.34
C ASP A 53 -1.75 15.16 9.64
N ALA A 54 -0.56 15.55 9.16
CA ALA A 54 -0.39 16.80 8.41
C ALA A 54 -1.17 16.81 7.08
N ALA A 55 -1.33 15.66 6.42
CA ALA A 55 -2.13 15.56 5.20
C ALA A 55 -3.63 15.74 5.50
N TYR A 56 -4.14 15.05 6.53
CA TYR A 56 -5.54 15.16 6.94
C TYR A 56 -5.90 16.52 7.55
N ALA A 57 -4.96 17.19 8.21
CA ALA A 57 -5.16 18.55 8.69
C ALA A 57 -5.39 19.56 7.54
N ARG A 58 -4.90 19.26 6.32
CA ARG A 58 -5.05 20.14 5.14
C ARG A 58 -6.32 19.86 4.35
N ALA A 59 -6.79 18.62 4.35
CA ALA A 59 -7.99 18.21 3.64
C ALA A 59 -8.57 16.94 4.27
N GLU A 60 -9.90 16.87 4.37
CA GLU A 60 -10.61 15.68 4.86
C GLU A 60 -10.37 14.46 3.97
N ASP A 61 -10.25 14.66 2.66
CA ASP A 61 -9.91 13.62 1.67
C ASP A 61 -8.65 14.02 0.88
N PRO A 62 -7.45 13.92 1.49
CA PRO A 62 -6.23 14.43 0.88
C PRO A 62 -5.77 13.59 -0.32
N TRP A 63 -6.26 12.36 -0.45
CA TRP A 63 -6.01 11.48 -1.60
C TRP A 63 -7.13 11.49 -2.64
N ARG A 64 -8.22 12.23 -2.42
CA ARG A 64 -9.39 12.30 -3.30
C ARG A 64 -10.02 10.93 -3.56
N VAL A 65 -10.04 10.08 -2.53
CA VAL A 65 -10.59 8.72 -2.55
C VAL A 65 -12.08 8.71 -2.90
N THR A 66 -12.79 9.77 -2.53
CA THR A 66 -14.23 9.92 -2.78
C THR A 66 -14.54 10.41 -4.20
N THR A 67 -13.64 11.17 -4.82
CA THR A 67 -13.92 11.91 -6.07
C THR A 67 -13.18 11.39 -7.29
N ARG A 68 -12.00 10.78 -7.15
CA ARG A 68 -11.26 10.26 -8.29
C ARG A 68 -11.91 8.98 -8.83
N TRP A 69 -12.19 8.98 -10.14
CA TRP A 69 -12.69 7.80 -10.85
C TRP A 69 -11.80 6.57 -10.63
N TYR A 70 -10.48 6.76 -10.70
CA TYR A 70 -9.50 5.71 -10.43
C TYR A 70 -9.70 5.06 -9.05
N GLU A 71 -9.88 5.86 -8.00
CA GLU A 71 -10.07 5.38 -6.63
C GLU A 71 -11.40 4.62 -6.47
N ARG A 72 -12.48 5.15 -7.08
CA ARG A 72 -13.76 4.45 -7.12
C ARG A 72 -13.66 3.11 -7.84
N ARG A 73 -13.04 3.05 -9.01
CA ARG A 73 -12.88 1.83 -9.80
C ARG A 73 -12.01 0.81 -9.07
N LYS A 74 -10.88 1.23 -8.50
CA LYS A 74 -9.98 0.39 -7.70
C LYS A 74 -10.75 -0.28 -6.56
N ARG A 75 -11.48 0.50 -5.75
CA ARG A 75 -12.31 -0.04 -4.66
C ARG A 75 -13.32 -1.09 -5.13
N LEU A 76 -14.07 -0.80 -6.19
CA LEU A 76 -15.08 -1.73 -6.70
C LEU A 76 -14.44 -3.04 -7.21
N ALA A 77 -13.30 -2.94 -7.91
CA ALA A 77 -12.56 -4.12 -8.37
C ALA A 77 -12.02 -4.95 -7.20
N THR A 78 -11.47 -4.30 -6.17
CA THR A 78 -11.00 -4.97 -4.94
C THR A 78 -12.13 -5.73 -4.27
N LEU A 79 -13.29 -5.08 -4.03
CA LEU A 79 -14.43 -5.73 -3.41
C LEU A 79 -14.94 -6.90 -4.27
N ALA A 80 -15.03 -6.73 -5.59
CA ALA A 80 -15.46 -7.79 -6.50
C ALA A 80 -14.49 -8.98 -6.57
N SER A 81 -13.22 -8.79 -6.20
CA SER A 81 -12.19 -9.84 -6.20
C SER A 81 -12.21 -10.71 -4.94
N LEU A 82 -13.02 -10.37 -3.93
CA LEU A 82 -13.18 -11.16 -2.72
C LEU A 82 -13.87 -12.49 -3.04
N PRO A 83 -13.32 -13.65 -2.63
CA PRO A 83 -13.76 -14.97 -3.09
C PRO A 83 -15.17 -15.34 -2.61
N ASP A 84 -15.50 -15.00 -1.37
CA ASP A 84 -16.80 -15.31 -0.76
C ASP A 84 -17.70 -14.07 -0.72
N GLU A 85 -19.00 -14.23 -0.91
CA GLU A 85 -19.98 -13.14 -0.84
C GLU A 85 -20.06 -12.52 0.56
N ARG A 86 -19.95 -13.34 1.62
CA ARG A 86 -20.11 -12.96 3.03
C ARG A 86 -18.95 -13.45 3.89
N TYR A 87 -18.60 -12.69 4.92
CA TYR A 87 -17.55 -13.01 5.89
C TYR A 87 -18.07 -12.83 7.32
N GLY A 88 -17.67 -13.69 8.25
CA GLY A 88 -18.02 -13.48 9.67
C GLY A 88 -17.19 -12.38 10.36
N ARG A 89 -16.02 -12.03 9.80
CA ARG A 89 -15.11 -11.00 10.31
C ARG A 89 -14.28 -10.43 9.16
N ALA A 90 -13.96 -9.14 9.22
CA ALA A 90 -13.05 -8.51 8.28
C ALA A 90 -12.08 -7.56 8.99
N LEU A 91 -10.87 -7.41 8.43
CA LEU A 91 -9.86 -6.45 8.85
C LEU A 91 -9.33 -5.73 7.61
N GLU A 92 -9.37 -4.40 7.62
CA GLU A 92 -8.71 -3.57 6.62
C GLU A 92 -7.50 -2.87 7.23
N ILE A 93 -6.31 -3.15 6.69
CA ILE A 93 -5.06 -2.50 7.12
C ILE A 93 -4.81 -1.30 6.21
N GLY A 94 -4.76 -0.11 6.81
CA GLY A 94 -4.63 1.14 6.05
C GLY A 94 -5.97 1.62 5.47
N CYS A 95 -7.02 1.66 6.28
CA CYS A 95 -8.39 1.99 5.86
C CYS A 95 -8.62 3.45 5.44
N SER A 96 -7.64 4.33 5.63
CA SER A 96 -7.77 5.75 5.29
C SER A 96 -9.05 6.33 5.96
N ILE A 97 -9.88 7.08 5.22
CA ILE A 97 -11.19 7.61 5.65
C ILE A 97 -12.34 6.60 5.57
N GLY A 98 -12.06 5.31 5.42
CA GLY A 98 -13.05 4.24 5.57
C GLY A 98 -13.97 3.96 4.37
N VAL A 99 -13.72 4.56 3.21
CA VAL A 99 -14.60 4.41 2.03
C VAL A 99 -14.63 2.96 1.51
N THR A 100 -13.49 2.26 1.55
CA THR A 100 -13.43 0.82 1.21
C THR A 100 -14.00 -0.02 2.35
N THR A 101 -13.72 0.34 3.61
CA THR A 101 -14.26 -0.33 4.80
C THR A 101 -15.78 -0.37 4.76
N ALA A 102 -16.44 0.71 4.34
CA ALA A 102 -17.90 0.77 4.24
C ALA A 102 -18.45 -0.31 3.29
N GLY A 103 -17.85 -0.47 2.11
CA GLY A 103 -18.26 -1.52 1.17
C GLY A 103 -17.89 -2.94 1.64
N LEU A 104 -16.83 -3.09 2.43
CA LEU A 104 -16.48 -4.37 3.05
C LEU A 104 -17.47 -4.73 4.17
N ALA A 105 -17.91 -3.75 4.96
CA ALA A 105 -18.89 -3.93 6.04
C ALA A 105 -20.24 -4.42 5.51
N GLU A 106 -20.64 -4.05 4.28
CA GLU A 106 -21.83 -4.59 3.63
C GLU A 106 -21.76 -6.11 3.38
N ARG A 107 -20.58 -6.73 3.51
CA ARG A 107 -20.32 -8.16 3.31
C ARG A 107 -19.99 -8.90 4.61
N VAL A 108 -20.03 -8.21 5.76
CA VAL A 108 -19.77 -8.83 7.07
C VAL A 108 -21.08 -8.99 7.81
N ASP A 109 -21.26 -10.14 8.46
CA ASP A 109 -22.41 -10.45 9.34
C ASP A 109 -22.12 -10.11 10.81
#